data_AF-A0A931GH09-F1
#
_entry.id   AF-A0A931GH09-F1
#
_cell.length_a   1.000
_cell.length_b   1.000
_cell.length_c   1.000
_cell.angle_alpha   90.00
_cell.angle_beta   90.00
_cell.angle_gamma   90.00
#
_symmetry.space_group_name_H-M   'P 1'
#
loop_
_entity.id
_entity.type
_entity.pdbx_description
1 polymer ?
#
loop_
_entity_poly.entity_id
_entity_poly.type
_entity_poly.pdbx_seq_one_letter_code
_entity_poly.pdbx_strand_id
1 'polypeptide(L)'
;MAIWVHVRGWLEFHGQEAEAERVLGGEGWTFVRAVWSNVAFCVRDVRRGEENELLGQIREVAARPANEDGDHVSGLFHGFSEEDGAFEWRVRDGQVHVSPAPERYDYLWW
;
A
#
# COMPACT_ATOMS: atom_id res chain seq x y z
N MET A 1 12.24 15.24 -18.66
CA MET A 1 10.83 14.93 -18.37
C MET A 1 10.79 14.29 -16.98
N ALA A 2 9.84 14.65 -16.14
CA ALA A 2 9.68 14.00 -14.84
C ALA A 2 8.96 12.67 -15.06
N ILE A 3 9.50 11.58 -14.52
CA ILE A 3 8.87 10.26 -14.55
C ILE A 3 7.96 10.15 -13.33
N TRP A 4 6.73 9.73 -13.58
CA TRP A 4 5.72 9.54 -12.55
C TRP A 4 5.48 8.06 -12.32
N VAL A 5 5.16 7.73 -11.07
CA VAL A 5 4.78 6.39 -10.63
C VAL A 5 3.36 6.49 -10.09
N HIS A 6 2.44 5.77 -10.72
CA HIS A 6 1.05 5.68 -10.32
C HIS A 6 0.90 4.53 -9.32
N VAL A 7 0.64 4.84 -8.06
CA VAL A 7 0.48 3.84 -6.99
C VAL A 7 -0.97 3.84 -6.51
N ARG A 8 -1.58 2.65 -6.52
CA ARG A 8 -2.90 2.43 -5.96
C ARG A 8 -2.99 1.12 -5.19
N GLY A 9 -3.77 1.10 -4.12
CA GLY A 9 -3.87 -0.10 -3.30
C GLY A 9 -4.69 0.10 -2.07
N TRP A 10 -4.57 -0.86 -1.16
CA TRP A 10 -5.29 -0.85 0.09
C TRP A 10 -4.54 -1.62 1.18
N LEU A 11 -4.91 -1.33 2.44
CA LEU A 11 -4.50 -2.04 3.65
C LEU A 11 -5.74 -2.43 4.45
N GLU A 12 -5.81 -3.67 4.94
CA GLU A 12 -6.71 -4.11 6.00
C GLU A 12 -6.04 -4.03 7.36
N PHE A 13 -6.81 -3.62 8.36
CA PHE A 13 -6.40 -3.56 9.75
C PHE A 13 -7.30 -4.41 10.63
N HIS A 14 -6.71 -4.93 11.69
CA HIS A 14 -7.34 -5.76 12.71
C HIS A 14 -7.14 -5.16 14.11
N GLY A 15 -7.18 -3.82 14.21
CA GLY A 15 -6.96 -3.05 15.45
C GLY A 15 -5.77 -2.08 15.40
N GLN A 16 -4.99 -2.08 14.30
CA GLN A 16 -3.81 -1.22 14.13
C GLN A 16 -4.10 0.14 13.48
N GLU A 17 -5.36 0.45 13.13
CA GLU A 17 -5.71 1.59 12.27
C GLU A 17 -5.36 2.96 12.86
N ALA A 18 -5.46 3.13 14.19
CA ALA A 18 -5.16 4.40 14.84
C ALA A 18 -3.65 4.75 14.78
N GLU A 19 -2.78 3.74 14.76
CA GLU A 19 -1.35 3.95 14.53
C GLU A 19 -1.06 4.15 13.05
N ALA A 20 -1.70 3.35 12.19
CA ALA A 20 -1.54 3.45 10.75
C ALA A 20 -1.94 4.85 10.23
N GLU A 21 -3.02 5.43 10.73
CA GLU A 21 -3.47 6.78 10.37
C GLU A 21 -2.46 7.87 10.73
N ARG A 22 -1.65 7.67 11.79
CA ARG A 22 -0.58 8.61 12.16
C ARG A 22 0.62 8.52 11.22
N VAL A 23 0.93 7.33 10.71
CA VAL A 23 2.09 7.09 9.83
C VAL A 23 1.76 7.43 8.38
N LEU A 24 0.58 7.01 7.92
CA LEU A 24 0.11 7.18 6.54
C LEU A 24 -0.59 8.52 6.31
N GLY A 25 -1.00 9.21 7.39
CA GLY A 25 -1.82 10.43 7.32
C GLY A 25 -1.25 11.45 6.34
N GLY A 26 -2.07 11.86 5.38
CA GLY A 26 -1.66 12.76 4.30
C GLY A 26 -2.56 12.66 3.07
N GLU A 27 -2.22 13.41 2.02
CA GLU A 27 -2.94 13.38 0.75
C GLU A 27 -2.84 12.00 0.08
N GLY A 28 -3.97 11.54 -0.46
CA GLY A 28 -4.05 10.28 -1.22
C GLY A 28 -4.45 9.04 -0.42
N TRP A 29 -4.64 9.17 0.90
CA TRP A 29 -5.18 8.10 1.75
C TRP A 29 -6.63 8.37 2.15
N THR A 30 -7.47 7.33 2.11
CA THR A 30 -8.85 7.35 2.62
C THR A 30 -9.08 6.19 3.56
N PHE A 31 -9.43 6.49 4.81
CA PHE A 31 -9.73 5.49 5.84
C PHE A 31 -11.23 5.22 5.89
N VAL A 32 -11.60 3.94 5.79
CA VAL A 32 -12.97 3.44 5.86
C VAL A 32 -13.08 2.47 7.02
N ARG A 33 -13.95 2.78 7.98
CA ARG A 33 -14.26 1.92 9.13
C ARG A 33 -15.62 1.28 8.88
N ALA A 34 -15.64 -0.03 8.63
CA ALA A 34 -16.85 -0.81 8.46
C ALA A 34 -17.04 -1.79 9.63
N VAL A 35 -18.23 -2.39 9.71
CA VAL A 35 -18.59 -3.32 10.79
C VAL A 35 -17.65 -4.52 10.88
N TRP A 36 -17.10 -4.96 9.74
CA TRP A 36 -16.31 -6.19 9.64
C TRP A 36 -14.87 -5.97 9.15
N SER A 37 -14.56 -4.78 8.61
CA SER A 37 -13.23 -4.48 8.06
C SER A 37 -12.89 -3.01 8.29
N ASN A 38 -11.67 -2.76 8.75
CA ASN A 38 -11.07 -1.44 8.76
C ASN A 38 -10.07 -1.38 7.60
N VAL A 39 -10.30 -0.50 6.63
CA VAL A 39 -9.51 -0.45 5.39
C VAL A 39 -8.99 0.96 5.15
N ALA A 40 -7.76 1.08 4.70
CA ALA A 40 -7.25 2.31 4.10
C ALA A 40 -7.01 2.10 2.61
N PHE A 41 -7.54 2.99 1.77
CA PHE A 41 -7.26 3.02 0.34
C PHE A 41 -6.23 4.09 0.03
N CYS A 42 -5.31 3.80 -0.89
CA CYS A 42 -4.32 4.73 -1.39
C CYS A 42 -4.48 4.89 -2.90
N VAL A 43 -4.48 6.14 -3.38
CA VAL A 43 -4.30 6.48 -4.79
C VAL A 43 -3.40 7.71 -4.85
N ARG A 44 -2.19 7.55 -5.40
CA ARG A 44 -1.19 8.61 -5.46
C ARG A 44 -0.39 8.52 -6.75
N ASP A 45 -0.15 9.68 -7.34
CA ASP A 45 0.87 9.86 -8.37
C ASP A 45 2.07 10.52 -7.69
N VAL A 46 3.20 9.84 -7.70
CA VAL A 46 4.43 10.31 -7.06
C VAL A 46 5.55 10.40 -8.08
N ARG A 47 6.55 11.26 -7.84
CA ARG A 47 7.71 11.28 -8.71
C ARG A 47 8.56 10.04 -8.48
N ARG A 48 9.25 9.58 -9.53
CA ARG A 48 10.23 8.50 -9.38
C ARG A 48 11.22 8.81 -8.26
N GLY A 49 11.43 7.85 -7.37
CA GLY A 49 12.17 7.98 -6.13
C GLY A 49 11.28 8.18 -4.90
N GLU A 50 10.19 8.96 -5.01
CA GLU A 50 9.26 9.26 -3.90
C GLU A 50 8.37 8.04 -3.57
N GLU A 51 8.20 7.08 -4.48
CA GLU A 51 7.51 5.82 -4.18
C GLU A 51 8.21 5.01 -3.07
N ASN A 52 9.51 5.23 -2.87
CA ASN A 52 10.26 4.57 -1.79
C ASN A 52 9.91 5.13 -0.41
N GLU A 53 9.52 6.40 -0.33
CA GLU A 53 9.00 6.99 0.91
C GLU A 53 7.64 6.39 1.26
N LEU A 54 6.74 6.31 0.27
CA LEU A 54 5.44 5.65 0.43
C LEU A 54 5.60 4.17 0.83
N LEU A 55 6.51 3.44 0.17
CA LEU A 55 6.84 2.06 0.53
C LEU A 55 7.42 1.96 1.95
N GLY A 56 8.21 2.95 2.38
CA GLY A 56 8.72 3.05 3.74
C GLY A 56 7.61 3.17 4.78
N GLN A 57 6.65 4.06 4.55
CA GLN A 57 5.46 4.21 5.40
C GLN A 57 4.65 2.91 5.47
N ILE A 58 4.42 2.25 4.31
CA ILE A 58 3.69 0.98 4.26
C ILE A 58 4.45 -0.12 5.01
N ARG A 59 5.78 -0.18 4.90
CA ARG A 59 6.61 -1.13 5.68
C ARG A 59 6.53 -0.89 7.17
N GLU A 60 6.54 0.36 7.60
CA GLU A 60 6.38 0.70 9.01
C GLU A 60 5.02 0.26 9.56
N VAL A 61 3.96 0.41 8.77
CA VAL A 61 2.61 -0.06 9.14
C VAL A 61 2.50 -1.58 9.09
N ALA A 62 3.09 -2.23 8.09
CA ALA A 62 3.11 -3.68 7.97
C ALA A 62 3.82 -4.33 9.18
N ALA A 63 4.94 -3.75 9.64
CA ALA A 63 5.74 -4.26 10.74
C ALA A 63 5.07 -4.10 12.12
N ARG A 64 3.85 -3.55 12.18
CA ARG A 64 3.11 -3.43 13.44
C ARG A 64 2.82 -4.81 14.02
N PRO A 65 2.80 -4.94 15.36
CA PRO A 65 2.44 -6.19 15.99
C PRO A 65 1.09 -6.69 15.51
N ALA A 66 0.97 -8.02 15.43
CA ALA A 66 -0.32 -8.65 15.23
C ALA A 66 -1.28 -8.31 16.38
N ASN A 67 -2.58 -8.41 16.14
CA ASN A 67 -3.58 -8.29 17.19
C ASN A 67 -3.55 -9.50 18.15
N GLU A 68 -4.50 -9.57 19.08
CA GLU A 68 -4.60 -10.66 20.06
C GLU A 68 -4.82 -12.04 19.41
N ASP A 69 -5.42 -12.08 18.22
CA ASP A 69 -5.68 -13.29 17.43
C ASP A 69 -4.52 -13.68 16.50
N GLY A 70 -3.47 -12.86 16.44
CA GLY A 70 -2.31 -13.09 15.56
C GLY A 70 -2.49 -12.53 14.14
N ASP A 71 -3.49 -11.69 13.90
CA ASP A 71 -3.71 -11.05 12.61
C ASP A 71 -2.82 -9.82 12.42
N HIS A 72 -2.01 -9.87 11.36
CA HIS A 72 -1.22 -8.75 10.88
C HIS A 72 -1.99 -7.88 9.90
N VAL A 73 -1.54 -6.64 9.71
CA VAL A 73 -1.96 -5.80 8.59
C VAL A 73 -1.74 -6.56 7.28
N SER A 74 -2.74 -6.56 6.41
CA SER A 74 -2.67 -7.18 5.08
C SER A 74 -3.01 -6.17 4.00
N GLY A 75 -2.66 -6.44 2.74
CA GLY A 75 -2.98 -5.51 1.67
C GLY A 75 -2.25 -5.78 0.37
N LEU A 76 -2.62 -4.99 -0.64
CA LEU A 76 -2.04 -5.06 -1.97
C LEU A 76 -1.97 -3.66 -2.58
N PHE A 77 -0.81 -3.35 -3.16
CA PHE A 77 -0.60 -2.17 -3.98
C PHE A 77 -0.12 -2.59 -5.36
N HIS A 78 -0.60 -1.87 -6.36
CA HIS A 78 -0.13 -1.90 -7.73
C HIS A 78 0.50 -0.54 -8.04
N GLY A 79 1.73 -0.58 -8.51
CA GLY A 79 2.44 0.58 -9.02
C GLY A 79 2.74 0.43 -10.50
N PHE A 80 2.78 1.53 -11.23
CA PHE A 80 3.14 1.55 -12.65
C PHE A 80 3.93 2.79 -13.01
N SER A 81 4.98 2.63 -13.81
CA SER A 81 5.67 3.71 -14.53
C SER A 81 5.92 3.31 -15.98
N GLU A 82 5.99 4.29 -16.88
CA GLU A 82 6.24 4.03 -18.31
C GLU A 82 7.63 3.41 -18.57
N GLU A 83 8.60 3.60 -17.67
CA GLU A 83 9.98 3.13 -17.85
C GLU A 83 10.22 1.77 -17.20
N ASP A 84 9.73 1.55 -15.97
CA ASP A 84 10.00 0.35 -15.18
C ASP A 84 8.87 -0.69 -15.28
N GLY A 85 7.74 -0.33 -15.90
CA GLY A 85 6.56 -1.17 -16.01
C GLY A 85 5.78 -1.25 -14.69
N ALA A 86 5.01 -2.33 -14.56
CA ALA A 86 4.15 -2.55 -13.39
C ALA A 86 4.84 -3.36 -12.30
N PHE A 87 4.60 -2.99 -11.05
CA PHE A 87 5.06 -3.71 -9.86
C PHE A 87 3.93 -3.85 -8.84
N GLU A 88 4.07 -4.80 -7.92
CA GLU A 88 3.16 -4.99 -6.81
C GLU A 88 3.89 -4.97 -5.47
N TRP A 89 3.22 -4.42 -4.46
CA TRP A 89 3.60 -4.55 -3.05
C TRP A 89 2.53 -5.35 -2.34
N ARG A 90 2.87 -6.58 -1.91
CA ARG A 90 2.01 -7.44 -1.12
C ARG A 90 2.34 -7.26 0.36
N VAL A 91 1.35 -6.85 1.14
CA VAL A 91 1.50 -6.68 2.59
C VAL A 91 0.90 -7.90 3.26
N ARG A 92 1.72 -8.64 4.01
CA ARG A 92 1.32 -9.87 4.70
C ARG A 92 2.36 -10.25 5.75
N ASP A 93 1.92 -10.93 6.81
CA ASP A 93 2.79 -11.57 7.80
C ASP A 93 3.85 -10.61 8.39
N GLY A 94 3.45 -9.36 8.62
CA GLY A 94 4.31 -8.33 9.19
C GLY A 94 5.29 -7.68 8.19
N GLN A 95 5.19 -7.99 6.90
CA GLN A 95 6.18 -7.63 5.89
C GLN A 95 5.54 -7.08 4.60
N VAL A 96 6.38 -6.45 3.77
CA VAL A 96 6.01 -6.01 2.43
C VAL A 96 6.90 -6.72 1.41
N HIS A 97 6.28 -7.56 0.59
CA HIS A 97 6.93 -8.25 -0.50
C HIS A 97 6.77 -7.44 -1.79
N VAL A 98 7.90 -7.07 -2.38
CA VAL A 98 7.95 -6.32 -3.64
C VAL A 98 8.24 -7.30 -4.77
N SER A 99 7.44 -7.27 -5.83
CA SER A 99 7.67 -8.08 -7.03
C SER A 99 7.17 -7.36 -8.29
N PRO A 100 7.63 -7.74 -9.49
CA PRO A 100 6.97 -7.33 -10.73
C PRO A 100 5.49 -7.71 -10.67
N ALA A 101 4.63 -6.84 -11.22
CA ALA A 101 3.21 -7.14 -11.29
C ALA A 101 2.99 -8.25 -12.34
N PRO A 102 2.15 -9.26 -12.05
CA PRO A 102 1.78 -10.25 -13.04
C PRO A 102 1.03 -9.64 -14.24
N GLU A 103 1.28 -10.14 -15.45
CA GLU A 103 0.65 -9.67 -16.72
C GLU A 103 -0.88 -9.62 -16.68
N ARG A 104 -1.53 -10.44 -15.83
CA ARG A 104 -2.99 -10.36 -15.63
C ARG A 104 -3.47 -8.99 -15.15
N TYR A 105 -2.58 -8.16 -14.61
CA TYR A 105 -2.87 -6.81 -14.15
C TYR A 105 -2.62 -5.75 -15.21
N ASP A 106 -2.27 -6.12 -16.44
CA ASP A 106 -2.02 -5.14 -17.49
C ASP A 106 -3.22 -4.21 -17.67
N TYR A 107 -4.48 -4.68 -17.59
CA TYR A 107 -5.69 -3.84 -17.64
C TYR A 107 -5.77 -2.70 -16.60
N LEU A 108 -4.90 -2.71 -15.59
CA LEU A 108 -4.72 -1.65 -14.63
C LEU A 108 -3.89 -0.47 -15.17
N TRP A 109 -3.42 -0.54 -16.41
CA TRP A 109 -2.83 0.56 -17.17
C TRP A 109 -3.85 1.16 -18.14
N TRP A 110 -3.85 2.49 -18.28
CA TRP A 110 -4.59 3.24 -19.29
C TRP A 110 -3.70 4.29 -19.94
#